data_AF-A0ABD2WW99-F1
#
_entry.id   AF-A0ABD2WW99-F1
#
_cell.length_a   1.000
_cell.length_b   1.000
_cell.length_c   1.000
_cell.angle_alpha   90.00
_cell.angle_beta   90.00
_cell.angle_gamma   90.00
#
_symmetry.space_group_name_H-M   'P 1'
#
loop_
_entity.id
_entity.type
_entity.pdbx_description
1 polymer ?
#
loop_
_entity_poly.entity_id
_entity_poly.type
_entity_poly.pdbx_seq_one_letter_code
_entity_poly.pdbx_strand_id
1 'polypeptide(L)'
;MDAAGDNFQNTKKLFTEQKIILSFPSMIAWAVLNFILLYVLLNWLLIGFEFIQTLDDFENEDYPAYLYVCHIVNILACIWISVYMFEIFRVTVAGTYGTWYWTENKREVPRFTVLRFIYIPTRYHIGPVAFGSLIMPVCSIPRFLVWLISSGLGIDCSSSGNRVARLFQRCFNCCHGAYYGVVKKFTGMSFVHVALHGNTGFVDASRASSGLCQKNFAKIAVLGQIVLILYLGGMITIVLLSFLICQLSLTSMNQADLIMMISFLLVPIGIMSFVIFKLLAIAVDTILMCVLEDFEMNGGSSRYMSDNLKNLLL
;
A
#
# COMPACT_ATOMS: atom_id res chain seq x y z
N MET A 1 -44.14 -10.88 -7.04
CA MET A 1 -43.06 -11.89 -6.92
C MET A 1 -41.72 -11.38 -7.47
N ASP A 2 -41.65 -10.10 -7.88
CA ASP A 2 -40.54 -9.56 -8.68
C ASP A 2 -39.39 -8.97 -7.84
N ALA A 3 -39.66 -8.52 -6.62
CA ALA A 3 -38.62 -7.98 -5.72
C ALA A 3 -37.61 -9.03 -5.24
N ALA A 4 -38.00 -10.31 -5.18
CA ALA A 4 -37.10 -11.40 -4.80
C ALA A 4 -36.19 -11.84 -5.96
N GLY A 5 -36.66 -11.71 -7.21
CA GLY A 5 -35.88 -12.01 -8.41
C GLY A 5 -34.77 -10.98 -8.66
N ASP A 6 -35.06 -9.69 -8.45
CA ASP A 6 -34.07 -8.62 -8.55
C ASP A 6 -33.01 -8.69 -7.44
N ASN A 7 -33.40 -9.05 -6.21
CA ASN A 7 -32.43 -9.25 -5.12
C ASN A 7 -31.53 -10.46 -5.38
N PHE A 8 -32.02 -11.53 -6.00
CA PHE A 8 -31.24 -12.73 -6.35
C PHE A 8 -30.28 -12.48 -7.54
N GLN A 9 -30.71 -11.71 -8.54
CA GLN A 9 -29.86 -11.22 -9.63
C GLN A 9 -28.77 -10.28 -9.12
N ASN A 10 -29.11 -9.35 -8.22
CA ASN A 10 -28.16 -8.43 -7.60
C ASN A 10 -27.16 -9.15 -6.68
N THR A 11 -27.57 -10.19 -5.94
CA THR A 11 -26.63 -11.02 -5.16
C THR A 11 -25.72 -11.86 -6.07
N LYS A 12 -26.23 -12.51 -7.12
CA LYS A 12 -25.37 -13.19 -8.12
C LYS A 12 -24.40 -12.24 -8.82
N LYS A 13 -24.82 -11.00 -9.08
CA LYS A 13 -23.99 -9.93 -9.65
C LYS A 13 -22.88 -9.50 -8.67
N LEU A 14 -23.20 -9.31 -7.38
CA LEU A 14 -22.23 -9.01 -6.33
C LEU A 14 -21.22 -10.17 -6.13
N PHE A 15 -21.68 -11.43 -6.20
CA PHE A 15 -20.81 -12.62 -6.18
C PHE A 15 -19.89 -12.70 -7.41
N THR A 16 -20.25 -12.08 -8.54
CA THR A 16 -19.40 -12.04 -9.73
C THR A 16 -18.28 -11.01 -9.59
N GLU A 17 -18.49 -9.93 -8.83
CA GLU A 17 -17.45 -8.97 -8.46
C GLU A 17 -16.51 -9.52 -7.39
N GLN A 18 -17.01 -10.35 -6.45
CA GLN A 18 -16.17 -11.13 -5.53
C GLN A 18 -15.23 -12.14 -6.24
N LYS A 19 -15.53 -12.56 -7.48
CA LYS A 19 -14.65 -13.45 -8.26
C LYS A 19 -13.34 -12.82 -8.65
N ILE A 20 -13.22 -11.49 -8.68
CA ILE A 20 -11.97 -10.81 -9.01
C ILE A 20 -10.88 -11.21 -8.00
N ILE A 21 -11.22 -11.22 -6.71
CA ILE A 21 -10.32 -11.58 -5.61
C ILE A 21 -10.12 -13.10 -5.56
N LEU A 22 -11.19 -13.87 -5.76
CA LEU A 22 -11.13 -15.34 -5.84
C LEU A 22 -10.41 -15.87 -7.08
N SER A 23 -10.13 -15.03 -8.08
CA SER A 23 -9.45 -15.46 -9.30
C SER A 23 -7.99 -15.89 -9.03
N PHE A 24 -7.38 -15.38 -7.96
CA PHE A 24 -6.00 -15.69 -7.61
C PHE A 24 -5.80 -15.91 -6.10
N PRO A 25 -6.20 -17.06 -5.53
CA PRO A 25 -5.96 -17.37 -4.12
C PRO A 25 -4.48 -17.33 -3.74
N SER A 26 -3.59 -17.68 -4.69
CA SER A 26 -2.13 -17.59 -4.53
C SER A 26 -1.62 -16.16 -4.32
N MET A 27 -2.38 -15.13 -4.70
CA MET A 27 -2.01 -13.74 -4.44
C MET A 27 -2.09 -13.38 -2.95
N ILE A 28 -3.00 -14.01 -2.19
CA ILE A 28 -3.07 -13.84 -0.74
C ILE A 28 -1.80 -14.40 -0.10
N ALA A 29 -1.35 -15.58 -0.53
CA ALA A 29 -0.10 -16.17 -0.05
C ALA A 29 1.11 -15.27 -0.35
N TRP A 30 1.20 -14.70 -1.55
CA TRP A 30 2.24 -13.73 -1.90
C TRP A 30 2.17 -12.45 -1.06
N ALA A 31 0.97 -11.93 -0.80
CA ALA A 31 0.78 -10.77 0.05
C ALA A 31 1.27 -11.05 1.48
N VAL A 32 0.85 -12.16 2.09
CA VAL A 32 1.30 -12.58 3.43
C VAL A 32 2.82 -12.76 3.45
N LEU A 33 3.40 -13.40 2.44
CA LEU A 33 4.85 -13.58 2.35
C LEU A 33 5.59 -12.23 2.30
N ASN A 34 5.13 -11.26 1.51
CA ASN A 34 5.75 -9.93 1.49
C ASN A 34 5.72 -9.25 2.85
N PHE A 35 4.61 -9.34 3.57
CA PHE A 35 4.50 -8.78 4.92
C PHE A 35 5.41 -9.49 5.92
N ILE A 36 5.55 -10.81 5.84
CA ILE A 36 6.51 -11.56 6.67
C ILE A 36 7.94 -11.10 6.35
N LEU A 37 8.30 -10.96 5.07
CA LEU A 37 9.63 -10.50 4.68
C LEU A 37 9.92 -9.08 5.18
N LEU A 38 8.94 -8.17 5.10
CA LEU A 38 9.04 -6.83 5.67
C LEU A 38 9.20 -6.87 7.19
N TYR A 39 8.44 -7.72 7.89
CA TYR A 39 8.58 -7.90 9.33
C TYR A 39 9.96 -8.42 9.71
N VAL A 40 10.48 -9.42 9.00
CA VAL A 40 11.84 -9.95 9.22
C VAL A 40 12.89 -8.86 8.98
N LEU A 41 12.75 -8.06 7.92
CA LEU A 41 13.65 -6.95 7.63
C LEU A 41 13.67 -5.90 8.75
N LEU A 42 12.50 -5.55 9.29
CA LEU A 42 12.38 -4.61 10.41
C LEU A 42 12.97 -5.18 11.70
N ASN A 43 12.75 -6.46 12.00
CA ASN A 43 13.38 -7.11 13.16
C ASN A 43 14.89 -7.17 13.01
N TRP A 44 15.40 -7.44 11.82
CA TRP A 44 16.84 -7.43 11.55
C TRP A 44 17.46 -6.05 11.83
N LEU A 45 16.77 -4.96 11.46
CA LEU A 45 17.19 -3.59 11.80
C LEU A 45 17.20 -3.35 13.32
N LEU A 46 16.15 -3.79 14.03
CA LEU A 46 16.04 -3.62 15.49
C LEU A 46 17.11 -4.39 16.26
N ILE A 47 17.33 -5.66 15.91
CA ILE A 47 18.38 -6.50 16.50
C ILE A 47 19.75 -5.89 16.22
N GLY A 48 19.97 -5.39 14.99
CA GLY A 48 21.18 -4.65 14.65
C GLY A 48 21.41 -3.47 15.58
N PHE A 49 20.37 -2.66 15.83
CA PHE A 49 20.44 -1.50 16.72
C PHE A 49 20.73 -1.89 18.18
N GLU A 50 20.03 -2.87 18.73
CA GLU A 50 20.26 -3.36 20.10
C GLU A 50 21.68 -3.93 20.27
N PHE A 51 22.16 -4.70 19.29
CA PHE A 51 23.53 -5.22 19.29
C PHE A 51 24.57 -4.11 19.33
N ILE A 52 24.36 -3.02 18.57
CA ILE A 52 25.27 -1.86 18.55
C ILE A 52 25.24 -1.10 19.88
N GLN A 53 24.06 -0.85 20.45
CA GLN A 53 23.96 -0.21 21.77
C GLN A 53 24.68 -1.01 22.84
N THR A 54 24.57 -2.35 22.77
CA THR A 54 25.28 -3.24 23.66
C THR A 54 26.80 -3.10 23.50
N LEU A 55 27.32 -2.99 22.27
CA LEU A 55 28.75 -2.77 22.02
C LEU A 55 29.25 -1.41 22.54
N ASP A 56 28.46 -0.34 22.36
CA ASP A 56 28.76 1.01 22.86
C ASP A 56 28.84 1.04 24.41
N ASP A 57 27.99 0.26 25.09
CA ASP A 57 28.04 0.11 26.55
C ASP A 57 29.24 -0.72 27.05
N PHE A 58 29.83 -1.59 26.21
CA PHE A 58 30.98 -2.44 26.58
C PHE A 58 32.34 -1.79 26.33
N GLU A 59 32.48 -0.96 25.29
CA GLU A 59 33.72 -0.22 25.01
C GLU A 59 33.61 1.23 25.53
N ASN A 60 34.26 1.54 26.66
CA ASN A 60 34.48 2.93 27.13
C ASN A 60 35.45 3.72 26.21
N GLU A 61 35.50 3.43 24.91
CA GLU A 61 36.39 4.08 23.93
C GLU A 61 35.60 4.82 22.84
N ASP A 62 36.26 5.83 22.26
CA ASP A 62 35.72 6.73 21.25
C ASP A 62 35.10 5.98 20.07
N TYR A 63 33.77 5.84 20.07
CA TYR A 63 33.01 5.25 18.99
C TYR A 63 33.35 5.94 17.65
N PRO A 64 33.97 5.24 16.68
CA PRO A 64 34.50 5.90 15.50
C PRO A 64 33.44 6.61 14.67
N ALA A 65 33.71 7.86 14.29
CA ALA A 65 32.75 8.70 13.56
C ALA A 65 32.20 8.05 12.27
N TYR A 66 33.01 7.20 11.60
CA TYR A 66 32.58 6.49 10.39
C TYR A 66 31.50 5.44 10.65
N LEU A 67 31.43 4.84 11.85
CA LEU A 67 30.38 3.88 12.20
C LEU A 67 29.02 4.57 12.29
N TYR A 68 28.95 5.78 12.87
CA TYR A 68 27.70 6.57 12.87
C TYR A 68 27.18 6.81 11.44
N VAL A 69 28.08 7.12 10.50
CA VAL A 69 27.72 7.28 9.08
C VAL A 69 27.19 5.97 8.51
N CYS A 70 27.84 4.84 8.77
CA CYS A 70 27.35 3.52 8.36
C CYS A 70 25.96 3.21 8.91
N HIS A 71 25.65 3.58 10.15
CA HIS A 71 24.31 3.37 10.72
C HIS A 71 23.24 4.21 10.07
N ILE A 72 23.52 5.48 9.80
CA ILE A 72 22.59 6.34 9.06
C ILE A 72 22.33 5.75 7.67
N VAL A 73 23.37 5.30 6.97
CA VAL A 73 23.23 4.64 5.65
C VAL A 73 22.39 3.37 5.75
N ASN A 74 22.61 2.51 6.75
CA ASN A 74 21.83 1.28 6.95
C ASN A 74 20.35 1.58 7.24
N ILE A 75 20.04 2.58 8.07
CA ILE A 75 18.66 2.99 8.35
C ILE A 75 17.98 3.48 7.07
N LEU A 76 18.66 4.35 6.30
CA LEU A 76 18.13 4.86 5.03
C LEU A 76 17.93 3.74 4.02
N ALA A 77 18.87 2.80 3.93
CA ALA A 77 18.78 1.63 3.07
C ALA A 77 17.61 0.72 3.48
N CYS A 78 17.41 0.46 4.78
CA CYS A 78 16.29 -0.35 5.27
C CYS A 78 14.93 0.31 4.99
N ILE A 79 14.81 1.63 5.17
CA ILE A 79 13.59 2.37 4.79
C ILE A 79 13.33 2.22 3.29
N TRP A 80 14.36 2.43 2.47
CA TRP A 80 14.22 2.32 1.02
C TRP A 80 13.87 0.90 0.57
N ILE A 81 14.55 -0.13 1.10
CA ILE A 81 14.27 -1.54 0.80
C ILE A 81 12.84 -1.90 1.22
N SER A 82 12.36 -1.40 2.36
CA SER A 82 10.98 -1.63 2.81
C SER A 82 9.96 -1.07 1.80
N VAL A 83 10.18 0.15 1.31
CA VAL A 83 9.34 0.75 0.26
C VAL A 83 9.49 -0.03 -1.06
N TYR A 84 10.70 -0.41 -1.44
CA TYR A 84 10.96 -1.20 -2.64
C TYR A 84 10.21 -2.55 -2.63
N MET A 85 10.25 -3.30 -1.52
CA MET A 85 9.51 -4.56 -1.39
C MET A 85 8.01 -4.35 -1.54
N PHE A 86 7.47 -3.29 -0.94
CA PHE A 86 6.06 -2.95 -1.10
C PHE A 86 5.70 -2.58 -2.55
N GLU A 87 6.57 -1.88 -3.28
CA GLU A 87 6.31 -1.54 -4.68
C GLU A 87 6.50 -2.73 -5.63
N ILE A 88 7.40 -3.68 -5.32
CA ILE A 88 7.44 -4.99 -6.00
C ILE A 88 6.11 -5.72 -5.82
N PHE A 89 5.58 -5.77 -4.59
CA PHE A 89 4.26 -6.32 -4.33
C PHE A 89 3.18 -5.63 -5.16
N ARG A 90 3.18 -4.29 -5.23
CA ARG A 90 2.24 -3.53 -6.08
C ARG A 90 2.34 -3.91 -7.55
N VAL A 91 3.55 -3.97 -8.12
CA VAL A 91 3.77 -4.34 -9.52
C VAL A 91 3.30 -5.77 -9.79
N THR A 92 3.53 -6.70 -8.87
CA THR A 92 3.03 -8.08 -9.00
C THR A 92 1.51 -8.16 -9.04
N VAL A 93 0.84 -7.44 -8.14
CA VAL A 93 -0.62 -7.35 -8.10
C VAL A 93 -1.12 -6.72 -9.41
N ALA A 94 -0.57 -5.57 -9.78
CA ALA A 94 -0.99 -4.82 -10.96
C ALA A 94 -0.85 -5.63 -12.24
N GLY A 95 0.27 -6.32 -12.43
CA GLY A 95 0.48 -7.16 -13.61
C GLY A 95 -0.47 -8.35 -13.67
N THR A 96 -0.77 -8.96 -12.52
CA THR A 96 -1.71 -10.10 -12.44
C THR A 96 -3.13 -9.67 -12.77
N TYR A 97 -3.65 -8.63 -12.11
CA TYR A 97 -5.01 -8.15 -12.33
C TYR A 97 -5.15 -7.45 -13.69
N GLY A 98 -4.08 -6.82 -14.18
CA GLY A 98 -3.99 -6.29 -15.54
C GLY A 98 -4.12 -7.38 -16.60
N THR A 99 -3.36 -8.48 -16.46
CA THR A 99 -3.47 -9.64 -17.36
C THR A 99 -4.88 -10.22 -17.35
N TRP A 100 -5.48 -10.35 -16.17
CA TRP A 100 -6.86 -10.79 -16.05
C TRP A 100 -7.84 -9.85 -16.75
N TYR A 101 -7.67 -8.54 -16.61
CA TYR A 101 -8.54 -7.53 -17.24
C TYR A 101 -8.47 -7.62 -18.77
N TRP A 102 -7.26 -7.58 -19.33
CA TRP A 102 -7.02 -7.55 -20.79
C TRP A 102 -7.24 -8.89 -21.50
N THR A 103 -7.49 -9.99 -20.77
CA THR A 103 -7.87 -11.26 -21.38
C THR A 103 -9.38 -11.28 -21.67
N GLU A 104 -9.80 -11.39 -22.94
CA GLU A 104 -11.24 -11.44 -23.31
C GLU A 104 -11.94 -12.63 -22.62
N ASN A 105 -11.41 -13.84 -22.83
CA ASN A 105 -11.93 -15.06 -22.20
C ASN A 105 -11.22 -15.34 -20.87
N LYS A 106 -11.91 -15.11 -19.74
CA LYS A 106 -11.30 -15.28 -18.40
C LYS A 106 -10.82 -16.71 -18.10
N ARG A 107 -11.22 -17.71 -18.89
CA ARG A 107 -10.70 -19.10 -18.79
C ARG A 107 -9.29 -19.26 -19.40
N GLU A 108 -8.86 -18.33 -20.23
CA GLU A 108 -7.56 -18.34 -20.93
C GLU A 108 -6.46 -17.59 -20.15
N VAL A 109 -6.80 -17.02 -19.00
CA VAL A 109 -5.82 -16.39 -18.12
C VAL A 109 -4.75 -17.43 -17.73
N PRO A 110 -3.46 -17.17 -17.96
CA PRO A 110 -2.42 -18.15 -17.68
C PRO A 110 -2.42 -18.59 -16.21
N ARG A 111 -2.36 -19.91 -15.95
CA ARG A 111 -2.47 -20.48 -14.59
C ARG A 111 -1.40 -19.94 -13.62
N PHE A 112 -0.19 -19.67 -14.12
CA PHE A 112 0.94 -19.20 -13.33
C PHE A 112 1.16 -17.68 -13.42
N THR A 113 0.10 -16.91 -13.70
CA THR A 113 0.19 -15.43 -13.84
C THR A 113 0.83 -14.78 -12.61
N VAL A 114 0.46 -15.20 -11.39
CA VAL A 114 1.05 -14.64 -10.16
C VAL A 114 2.57 -14.87 -10.11
N LEU A 115 3.03 -16.11 -10.33
CA LEU A 115 4.46 -16.44 -10.35
C LEU A 115 5.21 -15.68 -11.44
N ARG A 116 4.60 -15.55 -12.63
CA ARG A 116 5.15 -14.75 -13.73
C ARG A 116 5.37 -13.30 -13.29
N PHE A 117 4.42 -12.69 -12.60
CA PHE A 117 4.53 -11.31 -12.12
C PHE A 117 5.27 -11.15 -10.79
N ILE A 118 5.70 -12.24 -10.14
CA ILE A 118 6.76 -12.20 -9.12
C ILE A 118 8.13 -12.17 -9.82
N TYR A 119 8.30 -12.98 -10.86
CA TYR A 119 9.55 -13.09 -11.61
C TYR A 119 9.86 -11.85 -12.47
N ILE A 120 8.87 -11.29 -13.16
CA ILE A 120 9.07 -10.15 -14.06
C ILE A 120 9.68 -8.94 -13.35
N PRO A 121 9.12 -8.42 -12.23
CA PRO A 121 9.69 -7.25 -11.58
C PRO A 121 11.03 -7.53 -10.92
N THR A 122 11.25 -8.76 -10.45
CA THR A 122 12.54 -9.16 -9.84
C THR A 122 13.64 -9.40 -10.87
N ARG A 123 13.31 -9.61 -12.16
CA ARG A 123 14.30 -9.82 -13.23
C ARG A 123 14.47 -8.65 -14.20
N TYR A 124 13.35 -8.03 -14.59
CA TYR A 124 13.29 -7.06 -15.69
C TYR A 124 12.97 -5.63 -15.22
N HIS A 125 12.27 -5.44 -14.09
CA HIS A 125 11.92 -4.10 -13.59
C HIS A 125 12.68 -3.65 -12.35
N ILE A 126 13.80 -4.28 -12.02
CA ILE A 126 14.60 -3.90 -10.84
C ILE A 126 14.93 -2.41 -10.87
N GLY A 127 15.40 -1.89 -12.01
CA GLY A 127 15.79 -0.48 -12.16
C GLY A 127 14.63 0.51 -11.95
N PRO A 128 13.56 0.45 -12.76
CA PRO A 128 12.39 1.32 -12.59
C PRO A 128 11.76 1.24 -11.20
N VAL A 129 11.67 0.03 -10.62
CA VAL A 129 11.07 -0.16 -9.29
C VAL A 129 11.97 0.40 -8.19
N ALA A 130 13.28 0.16 -8.25
CA ALA A 130 14.25 0.70 -7.30
C ALA A 130 14.32 2.23 -7.34
N PHE A 131 14.33 2.81 -8.53
CA PHE A 131 14.34 4.27 -8.69
C PHE A 131 13.03 4.90 -8.20
N GLY A 132 11.88 4.36 -8.61
CA GLY A 132 10.58 4.89 -8.20
C GLY A 132 10.34 4.78 -6.70
N SER A 133 10.79 3.68 -6.06
CA SER A 133 10.57 3.45 -4.63
C SER A 133 11.38 4.41 -3.75
N LEU A 134 12.47 4.98 -4.27
CA LEU A 134 13.28 5.98 -3.57
C LEU A 134 12.55 7.32 -3.41
N ILE A 135 11.56 7.62 -4.26
CA ILE A 135 10.85 8.91 -4.26
C ILE A 135 10.15 9.15 -2.93
N MET A 136 9.49 8.13 -2.37
CA MET A 136 8.72 8.28 -1.13
C MET A 136 9.60 8.52 0.11
N PRO A 137 10.68 7.76 0.35
CA PRO A 137 11.68 8.09 1.36
C PRO A 137 12.26 9.51 1.21
N VAL A 138 12.65 9.90 0.00
CA VAL A 138 13.21 11.25 -0.26
C VAL A 138 12.18 12.34 0.07
N CYS A 139 10.92 12.16 -0.35
CA CYS A 139 9.84 13.09 -0.02
C CYS A 139 9.53 13.16 1.48
N SER A 140 9.96 12.19 2.27
CA SER A 140 9.76 12.17 3.72
C SER A 140 10.84 12.95 4.49
N ILE A 141 12.00 13.21 3.87
CA ILE A 141 13.14 13.91 4.50
C ILE A 141 12.73 15.27 5.10
N PRO A 142 11.99 16.16 4.40
CA PRO A 142 11.63 17.46 4.97
C PRO A 142 10.85 17.35 6.28
N ARG A 143 9.92 16.39 6.38
CA ARG A 143 9.13 16.15 7.60
C ARG A 143 9.99 15.56 8.71
N PHE A 144 10.92 14.68 8.38
CA PHE A 144 11.88 14.15 9.33
C PHE A 144 12.78 15.24 9.91
N LEU A 145 13.27 16.17 9.07
CA LEU A 145 14.08 17.30 9.53
C LEU A 145 13.31 18.22 10.48
N VAL A 146 12.04 18.55 10.16
CA VAL A 146 11.20 19.36 11.05
C VAL A 146 10.94 18.64 12.38
N TRP A 147 10.73 17.32 12.35
CA TRP A 147 10.60 16.52 13.57
C TRP A 147 11.90 16.53 14.38
N LEU A 148 13.06 16.31 13.76
CA LEU A 148 14.36 16.30 14.41
C LEU A 148 14.68 17.64 15.08
N ILE A 149 14.41 18.76 14.40
CA ILE A 149 14.58 20.12 14.94
C ILE A 149 13.67 20.32 16.15
N SER A 150 12.41 19.86 16.07
CA SER A 150 11.44 20.01 17.17
C SER A 150 11.82 19.17 18.39
N SER A 151 12.30 17.93 18.19
CA SER A 151 12.64 16.99 19.25
C SER A 151 14.03 17.22 19.86
N GLY A 152 15.03 17.57 19.05
CA GLY A 152 16.42 17.68 19.48
C GLY A 152 16.81 19.01 20.11
N LEU A 153 16.16 20.12 19.74
CA LEU A 153 16.48 21.45 20.27
C LEU A 153 15.63 21.86 21.48
N GLY A 154 14.72 20.99 21.95
CA GLY A 154 13.74 21.34 22.98
C GLY A 154 12.81 22.50 22.59
N ILE A 155 12.87 22.95 21.33
CA ILE A 155 11.92 23.87 20.72
C ILE A 155 10.72 23.01 20.33
N ASP A 156 10.00 22.54 21.33
CA ASP A 156 8.64 22.09 21.10
C ASP A 156 7.89 23.30 20.58
N CYS A 157 7.82 23.47 19.26
CA CYS A 157 7.06 24.56 18.67
C CYS A 157 5.62 24.53 19.22
N SER A 158 5.09 23.34 19.54
CA SER A 158 3.79 23.15 20.21
C SER A 158 3.69 23.79 21.61
N SER A 159 4.74 23.73 22.43
CA SER A 159 4.81 24.27 23.79
C SER A 159 5.47 25.66 23.88
N SER A 160 6.21 26.05 22.84
CA SER A 160 6.86 27.35 22.74
C SER A 160 5.80 28.46 22.77
N GLY A 161 6.02 29.52 23.55
CA GLY A 161 5.10 30.68 23.56
C GLY A 161 4.92 31.35 22.18
N ASN A 162 5.79 31.02 21.21
CA ASN A 162 5.82 31.64 19.90
C ASN A 162 4.72 31.11 18.96
N ARG A 163 3.64 31.89 18.84
CA ARG A 163 2.50 31.59 17.96
C ARG A 163 2.89 31.44 16.49
N VAL A 164 3.93 32.14 16.03
CA VAL A 164 4.38 32.11 14.63
C VAL A 164 5.03 30.76 14.31
N ALA A 165 5.88 30.25 15.19
CA ALA A 165 6.53 28.95 15.01
C ALA A 165 5.51 27.80 14.96
N ARG A 166 4.48 27.83 15.83
CA ARG A 166 3.34 26.89 15.76
C ARG A 166 2.59 26.94 14.45
N LEU A 167 2.27 28.16 13.99
CA LEU A 167 1.51 28.34 12.76
C LEU A 167 2.30 27.79 11.57
N PHE A 168 3.60 28.12 11.48
CA PHE A 168 4.47 27.60 10.44
C PHE A 168 4.55 26.08 10.45
N GLN A 169 4.77 25.45 11.61
CA GLN A 169 4.84 23.99 11.71
C GLN A 169 3.54 23.31 11.29
N ARG A 170 2.38 23.87 11.67
CA ARG A 170 1.06 23.36 11.26
C ARG A 170 0.86 23.51 9.74
N CYS A 171 1.16 24.67 9.18
CA CYS A 171 1.06 24.92 7.74
C CYS A 171 1.99 23.97 6.97
N PHE A 172 3.25 23.85 7.39
CA PHE A 172 4.22 22.92 6.79
C PHE A 172 3.74 21.48 6.82
N ASN A 173 3.29 20.99 7.98
CA ASN A 173 2.79 19.61 8.10
C ASN A 173 1.56 19.36 7.23
N CYS A 174 0.67 20.35 7.11
CA CYS A 174 -0.50 20.27 6.24
C CYS A 174 -0.08 20.22 4.75
N CYS A 175 0.72 21.17 4.30
CA CYS A 175 1.21 21.25 2.91
C CYS A 175 2.05 20.02 2.54
N HIS A 176 2.95 19.58 3.43
CA HIS A 176 3.74 18.37 3.25
C HIS A 176 2.85 17.13 3.17
N GLY A 177 1.85 17.01 4.05
CA GLY A 177 0.89 15.90 4.01
C GLY A 177 0.12 15.84 2.69
N ALA A 178 -0.36 16.98 2.20
CA ALA A 178 -1.04 17.06 0.90
C ALA A 178 -0.10 16.69 -0.26
N TYR A 179 1.10 17.28 -0.29
CA TYR A 179 2.14 16.97 -1.28
C TYR A 179 2.50 15.48 -1.28
N TYR A 180 2.80 14.92 -0.10
CA TYR A 180 3.15 13.51 0.07
C TYR A 180 2.03 12.59 -0.40
N GLY A 181 0.78 12.91 -0.08
CA GLY A 181 -0.40 12.15 -0.54
C GLY A 181 -0.52 12.13 -2.07
N VAL A 182 -0.34 13.27 -2.72
CA VAL A 182 -0.38 13.40 -4.18
C VAL A 182 0.75 12.58 -4.83
N VAL A 183 1.99 12.79 -4.38
CA VAL A 183 3.15 12.06 -4.91
C VAL A 183 2.99 10.55 -4.72
N LYS A 184 2.50 10.11 -3.55
CA LYS A 184 2.23 8.69 -3.28
C LYS A 184 1.24 8.09 -4.27
N LYS A 185 0.15 8.81 -4.58
CA LYS A 185 -0.87 8.32 -5.52
C LYS A 185 -0.33 8.21 -6.95
N PHE A 186 0.35 9.24 -7.45
CA PHE A 186 0.94 9.22 -8.79
C PHE A 186 2.07 8.18 -8.94
N THR A 187 2.91 8.04 -7.91
CA THR A 187 3.97 7.01 -7.88
C THR A 187 3.35 5.62 -7.94
N GLY A 188 2.30 5.36 -7.16
CA GLY A 188 1.55 4.09 -7.21
C GLY A 188 0.97 3.80 -8.60
N MET A 189 0.37 4.79 -9.26
CA MET A 189 -0.17 4.64 -10.62
C MET A 189 0.93 4.45 -11.68
N SER A 190 2.11 5.03 -11.46
CA SER A 190 3.27 4.82 -12.32
C SER A 190 3.72 3.36 -12.27
N PHE A 191 3.76 2.74 -11.09
CA PHE A 191 4.09 1.32 -10.95
C PHE A 191 3.04 0.39 -11.55
N VAL A 192 1.76 0.75 -11.46
CA VAL A 192 0.70 0.03 -12.18
C VAL A 192 1.00 0.08 -13.68
N HIS A 193 1.33 1.25 -14.23
CA HIS A 193 1.67 1.38 -15.64
C HIS A 193 2.94 0.59 -16.03
N VAL A 194 3.99 0.59 -15.20
CA VAL A 194 5.19 -0.25 -15.40
C VAL A 194 4.80 -1.74 -15.50
N ALA A 195 3.90 -2.20 -14.62
CA ALA A 195 3.46 -3.59 -14.59
C ALA A 195 2.69 -4.01 -15.86
N LEU A 196 1.89 -3.10 -16.42
CA LEU A 196 1.07 -3.35 -17.60
C LEU A 196 1.90 -3.34 -18.89
N HIS A 197 2.84 -2.41 -19.02
CA HIS A 197 3.51 -2.13 -20.29
C HIS A 197 4.93 -2.68 -20.43
N GLY A 198 5.60 -3.07 -19.34
CA GLY A 198 6.84 -3.85 -19.42
C GLY A 198 8.12 -3.10 -19.84
N ASN A 199 8.03 -2.19 -20.82
CA ASN A 199 9.19 -1.66 -21.56
C ASN A 199 9.47 -0.17 -21.31
N THR A 200 9.02 0.38 -20.19
CA THR A 200 9.19 1.80 -19.87
C THR A 200 10.02 2.02 -18.61
N GLY A 201 10.92 3.01 -18.67
CA GLY A 201 11.56 3.53 -17.46
C GLY A 201 10.51 4.16 -16.53
N PHE A 202 10.85 4.32 -15.26
CA PHE A 202 9.90 4.86 -14.27
C PHE A 202 9.36 6.24 -14.67
N VAL A 203 10.22 7.14 -15.17
CA VAL A 203 9.83 8.50 -15.56
C VAL A 203 8.84 8.50 -16.72
N ASP A 204 9.04 7.64 -17.72
CA ASP A 204 8.12 7.54 -18.86
C ASP A 204 6.78 6.94 -18.45
N ALA A 205 6.81 5.91 -17.59
CA ALA A 205 5.59 5.36 -16.99
C ALA A 205 4.85 6.40 -16.13
N SER A 206 5.56 7.24 -15.40
CA SER A 206 4.97 8.35 -14.65
C SER A 206 4.33 9.40 -15.55
N ARG A 207 4.98 9.76 -16.67
CA ARG A 207 4.40 10.70 -17.65
C ARG A 207 3.12 10.16 -18.28
N ALA A 208 3.13 8.90 -18.72
CA ALA A 208 1.96 8.27 -19.33
C ALA A 208 0.79 8.15 -18.33
N SER A 209 1.07 7.58 -17.15
CA SER A 209 0.06 7.40 -16.10
C SER A 209 -0.50 8.73 -15.58
N SER A 210 0.34 9.76 -15.42
CA SER A 210 -0.11 11.09 -14.98
C SER A 210 -0.95 11.81 -16.03
N GLY A 211 -0.62 11.69 -17.32
CA GLY A 211 -1.44 12.22 -18.41
C GLY A 211 -2.84 11.59 -18.42
N LEU A 212 -2.92 10.27 -18.29
CA LEU A 212 -4.21 9.54 -18.18
C LEU A 212 -4.99 9.99 -16.94
N CYS A 213 -4.30 10.16 -15.81
CA CYS A 213 -4.91 10.59 -14.55
C CYS A 213 -5.45 12.02 -14.61
N GLN A 214 -4.73 12.95 -15.24
CA GLN A 214 -5.12 14.35 -15.33
C GLN A 214 -6.41 14.52 -16.16
N LYS A 215 -6.52 13.80 -17.29
CA LYS A 215 -7.72 13.81 -18.14
C LYS A 215 -8.96 13.29 -17.41
N ASN A 216 -8.78 12.35 -16.48
CA ASN A 216 -9.86 11.66 -15.78
C ASN A 216 -9.86 11.92 -14.25
N PHE A 217 -9.30 13.05 -13.81
CA PHE A 217 -9.02 13.31 -12.40
C PHE A 217 -10.25 13.20 -11.50
N ALA A 218 -11.39 13.75 -11.94
CA ALA A 218 -12.63 13.71 -11.17
C ALA A 218 -13.08 12.26 -10.87
N LYS A 219 -13.05 11.39 -11.87
CA LYS A 219 -13.41 9.97 -11.71
C LYS A 219 -12.46 9.26 -10.75
N ILE A 220 -11.16 9.44 -10.94
CA ILE A 220 -10.11 8.84 -10.09
C ILE A 220 -10.15 9.36 -8.65
N ALA A 221 -10.55 10.61 -8.45
CA ALA A 221 -10.72 11.20 -7.14
C ALA A 221 -11.91 10.57 -6.40
N VAL A 222 -13.09 10.54 -7.03
CA VAL A 222 -14.32 9.96 -6.46
C VAL A 222 -14.12 8.48 -6.14
N LEU A 223 -13.60 7.70 -7.08
CA LEU A 223 -13.36 6.27 -6.88
C LEU A 223 -12.31 6.02 -5.81
N GLY A 224 -11.25 6.82 -5.78
CA GLY A 224 -10.25 6.74 -4.71
C GLY A 224 -10.85 6.95 -3.32
N GLN A 225 -11.84 7.84 -3.17
CA GLN A 225 -12.55 8.04 -1.89
C GLN A 225 -13.42 6.85 -1.54
N ILE A 226 -14.16 6.29 -2.51
CA ILE A 226 -14.99 5.09 -2.29
C ILE A 226 -14.10 3.92 -1.85
N VAL A 227 -12.99 3.67 -2.54
CA VAL A 227 -12.03 2.62 -2.20
C VAL A 227 -11.44 2.85 -0.80
N LEU A 228 -11.13 4.10 -0.44
CA LEU A 228 -10.62 4.43 0.88
C LEU A 228 -11.66 4.14 1.99
N ILE A 229 -12.92 4.51 1.78
CA ILE A 229 -14.00 4.26 2.74
C ILE A 229 -14.25 2.75 2.90
N LEU A 230 -14.27 2.01 1.79
CA LEU A 230 -14.42 0.55 1.83
C LEU A 230 -13.23 -0.12 2.52
N TYR A 231 -12.00 0.35 2.23
CA TYR A 231 -10.77 -0.12 2.86
C TYR A 231 -10.79 0.13 4.37
N LEU A 232 -11.02 1.36 4.82
CA LEU A 232 -11.02 1.72 6.24
C LEU A 232 -12.22 1.12 6.98
N GLY A 233 -13.40 1.22 6.39
CA GLY A 233 -14.64 0.69 6.95
C GLY A 233 -14.57 -0.82 7.14
N GLY A 234 -14.12 -1.55 6.12
CA GLY A 234 -13.94 -3.00 6.19
C GLY A 234 -12.88 -3.44 7.20
N MET A 235 -11.78 -2.70 7.31
CA MET A 235 -10.76 -2.94 8.34
C MET A 235 -11.31 -2.78 9.75
N ILE A 236 -11.99 -1.66 10.01
CA ILE A 236 -12.54 -1.33 11.33
C ILE A 236 -13.63 -2.33 11.70
N THR A 237 -14.52 -2.72 10.78
CA THR A 237 -15.59 -3.67 11.08
C THR A 237 -15.04 -5.05 11.45
N ILE A 238 -14.03 -5.56 10.74
CA ILE A 238 -13.41 -6.85 11.08
C ILE A 238 -12.78 -6.78 12.47
N VAL A 239 -11.97 -5.76 12.75
CA VAL A 239 -11.28 -5.64 14.04
C VAL A 239 -12.27 -5.48 15.20
N LEU A 240 -13.29 -4.64 15.05
CA LEU A 240 -14.32 -4.43 16.07
C LEU A 240 -15.17 -5.68 16.29
N LEU A 241 -15.59 -6.37 15.23
CA LEU A 241 -16.38 -7.59 15.35
C LEU A 241 -15.56 -8.70 16.03
N SER A 242 -14.29 -8.87 15.64
CA SER A 242 -13.38 -9.81 16.29
C SER A 242 -13.19 -9.47 17.77
N PHE A 243 -13.04 -8.19 18.11
CA PHE A 243 -12.96 -7.74 19.51
C PHE A 243 -14.23 -8.05 20.29
N LEU A 244 -15.41 -7.74 19.74
CA LEU A 244 -16.71 -7.98 20.38
C LEU A 244 -16.98 -9.48 20.60
N ILE A 245 -16.72 -10.32 19.60
CA ILE A 245 -16.88 -11.79 19.71
C ILE A 245 -15.96 -12.34 20.82
N CYS A 246 -14.73 -11.84 20.87
CA CYS A 246 -13.76 -12.24 21.88
C CYS A 246 -14.20 -11.82 23.29
N GLN A 247 -14.70 -10.61 23.45
CA GLN A 247 -15.21 -10.10 24.73
C GLN A 247 -16.45 -10.86 25.21
N LEU A 248 -17.37 -11.22 24.30
CA LEU A 248 -18.57 -12.01 24.64
C LEU A 248 -18.24 -13.46 25.03
N SER A 249 -17.17 -14.01 24.49
CA SER A 249 -16.74 -15.39 24.78
C SER A 249 -15.97 -15.51 26.10
N LEU A 250 -15.58 -14.40 26.72
CA LEU A 250 -14.61 -14.35 27.82
C LEU A 250 -15.06 -13.42 28.96
N THR A 251 -16.31 -13.54 29.39
CA THR A 251 -16.95 -12.67 30.41
C THR A 251 -16.36 -12.77 31.83
N SER A 252 -15.28 -13.53 32.06
CA SER A 252 -14.73 -13.79 33.40
C SER A 252 -13.20 -14.01 33.46
N MET A 253 -12.39 -13.19 32.77
CA MET A 253 -10.92 -13.34 32.77
C MET A 253 -10.15 -12.18 33.44
N ASN A 254 -8.93 -12.50 33.91
CA ASN A 254 -7.99 -11.55 34.54
C ASN A 254 -7.27 -10.68 33.49
N GLN A 255 -6.64 -9.57 33.92
CA GLN A 255 -5.92 -8.65 33.01
C GLN A 255 -4.81 -9.32 32.19
N ALA A 256 -4.13 -10.34 32.74
CA ALA A 256 -3.07 -11.06 32.04
C ALA A 256 -3.59 -11.84 30.82
N ASP A 257 -4.76 -12.46 30.95
CA ASP A 257 -5.40 -13.23 29.87
C ASP A 257 -5.88 -12.29 28.74
N LEU A 258 -6.34 -11.08 29.10
CA LEU A 258 -6.71 -10.05 28.13
C LEU A 258 -5.50 -9.60 27.28
N ILE A 259 -4.34 -9.39 27.91
CA ILE A 259 -3.11 -8.98 27.20
C ILE A 259 -2.63 -10.10 26.26
N MET A 260 -2.63 -11.36 26.71
CA MET A 260 -2.28 -12.51 25.88
C MET A 260 -3.25 -12.63 24.69
N MET A 261 -4.55 -12.49 24.92
CA MET A 261 -5.57 -12.55 23.88
C MET A 261 -5.41 -11.45 22.83
N ILE A 262 -5.18 -10.20 23.25
CA ILE A 262 -4.93 -9.08 22.33
C ILE A 262 -3.71 -9.39 21.45
N SER A 263 -2.62 -9.87 22.06
CA SER A 263 -1.36 -10.13 21.39
C SER A 263 -1.42 -11.32 20.43
N PHE A 264 -2.07 -12.43 20.81
CA PHE A 264 -2.07 -13.68 20.05
C PHE A 264 -3.26 -13.84 19.09
N LEU A 265 -4.36 -13.10 19.26
CA LEU A 265 -5.54 -13.21 18.40
C LEU A 265 -5.84 -11.92 17.63
N LEU A 266 -5.99 -10.79 18.32
CA LEU A 266 -6.44 -9.56 17.67
C LEU A 266 -5.38 -8.92 16.78
N VAL A 267 -4.12 -8.91 17.22
CA VAL A 267 -3.01 -8.35 16.42
C VAL A 267 -2.84 -9.13 15.10
N PRO A 268 -2.74 -10.47 15.07
CA PRO A 268 -2.67 -11.21 13.81
C PRO A 268 -3.87 -11.00 12.90
N ILE A 269 -5.10 -10.96 13.43
CA ILE A 269 -6.31 -10.70 12.64
C ILE A 269 -6.28 -9.28 12.03
N GLY A 270 -5.86 -8.28 12.81
CA GLY A 270 -5.67 -6.91 12.35
C GLY A 270 -4.61 -6.79 11.25
N ILE A 271 -3.49 -7.51 11.38
CA ILE A 271 -2.46 -7.55 10.34
C ILE A 271 -2.99 -8.23 9.08
N MET A 272 -3.61 -9.40 9.21
CA MET A 272 -4.12 -10.16 8.06
C MET A 272 -5.19 -9.40 7.29
N SER A 273 -6.12 -8.75 7.99
CA SER A 273 -7.08 -7.85 7.36
C SER A 273 -6.37 -6.70 6.64
N PHE A 274 -5.35 -6.08 7.25
CA PHE A 274 -4.59 -5.00 6.61
C PHE A 274 -3.96 -5.46 5.29
N VAL A 275 -3.33 -6.64 5.28
CA VAL A 275 -2.72 -7.24 4.09
C VAL A 275 -3.76 -7.43 2.99
N ILE A 276 -4.90 -8.06 3.31
CA ILE A 276 -5.96 -8.35 2.34
C ILE A 276 -6.52 -7.05 1.78
N PHE A 277 -6.93 -6.12 2.63
CA PHE A 277 -7.50 -4.86 2.15
C PHE A 277 -6.50 -4.01 1.35
N LYS A 278 -5.19 -4.07 1.66
CA LYS A 278 -4.17 -3.43 0.82
C LYS A 278 -4.04 -4.08 -0.54
N LEU A 279 -4.07 -5.41 -0.61
CA LEU A 279 -4.13 -6.14 -1.88
C LEU A 279 -5.33 -5.67 -2.71
N LEU A 280 -6.51 -5.57 -2.10
CA LEU A 280 -7.75 -5.13 -2.76
C LEU A 280 -7.65 -3.71 -3.29
N ALA A 281 -7.13 -2.77 -2.49
CA ALA A 281 -6.97 -1.40 -2.91
C ALA A 281 -6.08 -1.29 -4.17
N ILE A 282 -4.97 -2.04 -4.22
CA ILE A 282 -4.08 -2.06 -5.39
C ILE A 282 -4.77 -2.72 -6.60
N ALA A 283 -5.51 -3.81 -6.38
CA ALA A 283 -6.26 -4.47 -7.46
C ALA A 283 -7.30 -3.54 -8.08
N VAL A 284 -8.03 -2.77 -7.26
CA VAL A 284 -9.00 -1.79 -7.75
C VAL A 284 -8.33 -0.63 -8.49
N ASP A 285 -7.24 -0.07 -7.95
CA ASP A 285 -6.45 0.96 -8.64
C ASP A 285 -5.96 0.46 -10.02
N THR A 286 -5.55 -0.80 -10.09
CA THR A 286 -5.09 -1.44 -11.34
C THR A 286 -6.23 -1.55 -12.34
N ILE A 287 -7.38 -2.11 -11.94
CA ILE A 287 -8.53 -2.27 -12.82
C ILE A 287 -9.00 -0.90 -13.32
N LEU A 288 -9.04 0.10 -12.45
CA LEU A 288 -9.39 1.47 -12.83
C LEU A 288 -8.45 2.01 -13.90
N MET A 289 -7.13 1.84 -13.74
CA MET A 289 -6.17 2.26 -14.74
C MET A 289 -6.39 1.54 -16.08
N CYS A 290 -6.59 0.22 -16.07
CA CYS A 290 -6.88 -0.52 -17.29
C CYS A 290 -8.16 -0.03 -17.98
N VAL A 291 -9.21 0.26 -17.21
CA VAL A 291 -10.48 0.78 -17.74
C VAL A 291 -10.29 2.15 -18.39
N LEU A 292 -9.57 3.06 -17.74
CA LEU A 292 -9.31 4.38 -18.30
C LEU A 292 -8.51 4.31 -19.60
N GLU A 293 -7.54 3.39 -19.64
CA GLU A 293 -6.74 3.14 -20.83
C GLU A 293 -7.57 2.52 -21.97
N ASP A 294 -8.44 1.56 -21.65
CA ASP A 294 -9.38 0.95 -22.60
C ASP A 294 -10.31 2.01 -23.22
N PHE A 295 -10.83 2.93 -22.41
CA PHE A 295 -11.67 4.03 -22.89
C PHE A 295 -10.92 4.98 -23.85
N GLU A 296 -9.66 5.28 -23.57
CA GLU A 296 -8.85 6.15 -24.43
C GLU A 296 -8.52 5.46 -25.76
N MET A 297 -8.21 4.15 -25.72
CA MET A 297 -7.93 3.36 -26.93
C MET A 297 -9.16 3.14 -27.81
N ASN A 298 -10.34 2.98 -27.21
CA ASN A 298 -11.58 2.61 -27.91
C ASN A 298 -12.62 3.75 -28.00
N GLY A 299 -12.16 5.00 -27.95
CA GLY A 299 -12.99 6.19 -28.26
C GLY A 299 -14.22 6.36 -27.35
N GLY A 300 -14.11 6.02 -26.07
CA GLY A 300 -15.20 6.12 -25.09
C GLY A 300 -16.09 4.87 -24.97
N SER A 301 -15.78 3.80 -25.70
CA SER A 301 -16.30 2.46 -25.43
C SER A 301 -15.27 1.62 -24.67
N SER A 302 -15.72 0.64 -23.89
CA SER A 302 -14.83 -0.32 -23.22
C SER A 302 -15.20 -1.72 -23.69
N ARG A 303 -14.20 -2.47 -24.15
CA ARG A 303 -14.36 -3.78 -24.82
C ARG A 303 -14.16 -4.95 -23.87
N TYR A 304 -13.28 -4.79 -22.88
CA TYR A 304 -12.87 -5.85 -21.96
C TYR A 304 -13.65 -5.83 -20.63
N MET A 305 -14.58 -4.89 -20.50
CA MET A 305 -15.30 -4.57 -19.27
C MET A 305 -16.74 -5.08 -19.30
N SER A 306 -17.25 -5.46 -18.13
CA SER A 306 -18.67 -5.79 -17.99
C SER A 306 -19.53 -4.52 -18.01
N ASP A 307 -20.76 -4.62 -18.55
CA ASP A 307 -21.69 -3.49 -18.63
C ASP A 307 -22.01 -2.85 -17.28
N ASN A 308 -21.97 -3.62 -16.19
CA ASN A 308 -22.21 -3.10 -14.83
C ASN A 308 -21.09 -2.18 -14.35
N LEU A 309 -19.83 -2.59 -14.54
CA LEU A 309 -18.69 -1.76 -14.15
C LEU A 309 -18.66 -0.51 -15.03
N LYS A 310 -19.08 -0.62 -16.31
CA LYS A 310 -19.21 0.51 -17.22
C LYS A 310 -20.20 1.54 -16.69
N ASN A 311 -21.36 1.12 -16.21
CA ASN A 311 -22.38 1.99 -15.60
C ASN A 311 -21.98 2.56 -14.23
N LEU A 312 -21.03 1.92 -13.51
CA LEU A 312 -20.51 2.44 -12.25
C LEU A 312 -19.43 3.51 -12.46
N LEU A 313 -18.71 3.45 -13.60
CA LEU A 313 -17.55 4.28 -13.89
C LEU A 313 -17.78 5.37 -14.95
N LEU A 314 -18.82 5.26 -15.77
CA LEU A 314 -19.29 6.23 -16.77
C LEU A 314 -20.69 6.75 -16.43
#